data_AF-A0A3D4CH05-F1
#
_entry.id   AF-A0A3D4CH05-F1
#
_cell.length_a   1.000
_cell.length_b   1.000
_cell.length_c   1.000
_cell.angle_alpha   90.00
_cell.angle_beta   90.00
_cell.angle_gamma   90.00
#
_symmetry.space_group_name_H-M   'P 1'
#
loop_
_entity.id
_entity.type
_entity.pdbx_description
1 polymer ?
#
loop_
_entity_poly.entity_id
_entity_poly.type
_entity_poly.pdbx_seq_one_letter_code
_entity_poly.pdbx_strand_id
1 'polypeptide(L)'
;MFIIVPMAGIGKRMRPHTLTIPKPLLPIAGKPIVQRLVEDIAKVCNEPIDEIAFIIGDFGKEVEENLKKVAQDLGAEGKIFHQKEALGTAHAIMCAKESLDGKIVVAFADTLFRADFTLDDSKDSIIWVQKVEDPRPFGVVKLNDEGIITDFVEKPETFVSDLAIIGIYYFKDGANLRKELQYLLDN
;
A
#
# COMPACT_ATOMS: atom_id res chain seq x y z
N MET A 1 -3.25 13.78 -6.20
CA MET A 1 -3.48 12.58 -5.35
C MET A 1 -2.18 12.19 -4.64
N PHE A 2 -2.28 11.59 -3.45
CA PHE A 2 -1.14 11.10 -2.66
C PHE A 2 -1.07 9.57 -2.68
N ILE A 3 0.13 9.01 -2.76
CA ILE A 3 0.36 7.56 -2.63
C ILE A 3 1.22 7.30 -1.40
N ILE A 4 0.77 6.40 -0.54
CA ILE A 4 1.51 5.95 0.64
C ILE A 4 1.98 4.52 0.42
N VAL A 5 3.29 4.29 0.54
CA VAL A 5 3.92 2.99 0.31
C VAL A 5 4.64 2.53 1.58
N PRO A 6 3.97 1.76 2.46
CA PRO A 6 4.61 1.12 3.60
C PRO A 6 5.56 0.01 3.14
N MET A 7 6.87 0.17 3.41
CA MET A 7 7.91 -0.76 2.96
C MET A 7 9.07 -0.95 3.94
N ALA A 8 8.89 -0.61 5.22
CA ALA A 8 9.95 -0.74 6.23
C ALA A 8 10.25 -2.21 6.64
N GLY A 9 9.43 -3.17 6.18
CA GLY A 9 9.64 -4.58 6.46
C GLY A 9 10.95 -5.11 5.87
N ILE A 10 11.81 -5.66 6.73
CA ILE A 10 13.15 -6.17 6.35
C ILE A 10 13.15 -7.49 5.53
N GLY A 11 11.98 -8.01 5.17
CA GLY A 11 11.85 -9.15 4.25
C GLY A 11 12.59 -10.42 4.66
N LYS A 12 12.62 -10.78 5.96
CA LYS A 12 13.46 -11.88 6.51
C LYS A 12 13.43 -13.18 5.70
N ARG A 13 12.28 -13.55 5.13
CA ARG A 13 12.08 -14.78 4.34
C ARG A 13 12.81 -14.79 2.99
N MET A 14 13.23 -13.63 2.49
CA MET A 14 13.93 -13.47 1.20
C MET A 14 15.42 -13.21 1.35
N ARG A 15 15.98 -13.38 2.56
CA ARG A 15 17.42 -13.32 2.76
C ARG A 15 18.12 -14.44 1.96
N PRO A 16 19.29 -14.18 1.36
CA PRO A 16 20.15 -13.00 1.56
C PRO A 16 19.81 -11.77 0.71
N HIS A 17 18.86 -11.83 -0.23
CA HIS A 17 18.59 -10.74 -1.17
C HIS A 17 18.14 -9.44 -0.51
N THR A 18 17.51 -9.51 0.67
CA THR A 18 17.02 -8.34 1.41
C THR A 18 17.94 -7.89 2.55
N LEU A 19 19.23 -8.29 2.53
CA LEU A 19 20.20 -7.87 3.56
C LEU A 19 20.60 -6.40 3.43
N THR A 20 20.78 -5.92 2.20
CA THR A 20 21.28 -4.57 1.90
C THR A 20 20.28 -3.72 1.13
N ILE A 21 19.24 -4.34 0.55
CA ILE A 21 18.23 -3.69 -0.29
C ILE A 21 16.85 -4.05 0.26
N PRO A 22 15.92 -3.10 0.41
CA PRO A 22 14.57 -3.42 0.83
C PRO A 22 13.87 -4.27 -0.23
N LYS A 23 13.02 -5.23 0.21
CA LYS A 23 12.29 -6.13 -0.69
C LYS A 23 11.65 -5.41 -1.89
N PRO A 24 11.00 -4.25 -1.72
CA PRO A 24 10.35 -3.59 -2.86
C PRO A 24 11.27 -2.97 -3.90
N LEU A 25 12.55 -2.78 -3.59
CA LEU A 25 13.56 -2.36 -4.56
C LEU A 25 14.21 -3.53 -5.30
N LEU A 26 13.89 -4.78 -4.93
CA LEU A 26 14.38 -5.92 -5.68
C LEU A 26 13.85 -5.88 -7.11
N PRO A 27 14.72 -6.03 -8.12
CA PRO A 27 14.28 -6.02 -9.51
C PRO A 27 13.58 -7.33 -9.85
N ILE A 28 12.39 -7.23 -10.45
CA ILE A 28 11.68 -8.33 -11.08
C ILE A 28 11.57 -8.02 -12.57
N ALA A 29 12.15 -8.89 -13.41
CA ALA A 29 12.23 -8.68 -14.86
C ALA A 29 12.83 -7.31 -15.24
N GLY A 30 13.86 -6.86 -14.51
CA GLY A 30 14.59 -5.62 -14.80
C GLY A 30 14.00 -4.33 -14.21
N LYS A 31 12.85 -4.39 -13.51
CA LYS A 31 12.23 -3.22 -12.85
C LYS A 31 11.99 -3.48 -11.36
N PRO A 32 12.25 -2.51 -10.46
CA PRO A 32 11.88 -2.62 -9.05
C PRO A 32 10.37 -2.87 -8.85
N ILE A 33 10.02 -3.66 -7.83
CA ILE A 33 8.61 -3.93 -7.48
C ILE A 33 7.86 -2.63 -7.20
N VAL A 34 8.46 -1.73 -6.40
CA VAL A 34 7.84 -0.46 -6.04
C VAL A 34 7.58 0.41 -7.26
N GLN A 35 8.51 0.47 -8.22
CA GLN A 35 8.34 1.24 -9.45
C GLN A 35 7.15 0.72 -10.25
N ARG A 36 7.01 -0.61 -10.37
CA ARG A 36 5.86 -1.21 -11.06
C ARG A 36 4.55 -0.92 -10.33
N LEU A 37 4.56 -1.02 -9.00
CA LEU A 37 3.39 -0.73 -8.15
C LEU A 37 2.89 0.70 -8.39
N VAL A 38 3.77 1.70 -8.29
CA VAL A 38 3.37 3.11 -8.44
C VAL A 38 2.96 3.44 -9.88
N GLU A 39 3.59 2.83 -10.89
CA GLU A 39 3.18 2.95 -12.30
C GLU A 39 1.78 2.36 -12.55
N ASP A 40 1.46 1.22 -11.93
CA ASP A 40 0.16 0.57 -12.11
C ASP A 40 -0.94 1.32 -11.35
N ILE A 41 -0.65 1.90 -10.17
CA ILE A 41 -1.57 2.81 -9.46
C ILE A 41 -1.82 4.08 -10.28
N ALA A 42 -0.77 4.69 -10.85
CA ALA A 42 -0.90 5.89 -11.67
C ALA A 42 -1.88 5.70 -12.83
N LYS A 43 -1.86 4.51 -13.46
CA LYS A 43 -2.79 4.15 -14.54
C LYS A 43 -4.23 3.99 -14.07
N VAL A 44 -4.43 3.37 -12.90
CA VAL A 44 -5.78 3.10 -12.34
C VAL A 44 -6.49 4.37 -11.93
N CYS A 45 -5.75 5.31 -11.33
CA CYS A 45 -6.33 6.51 -10.73
C CYS A 45 -6.64 7.62 -11.74
N ASN A 46 -6.01 7.61 -12.93
CA ASN A 46 -6.21 8.60 -14.01
C ASN A 46 -6.17 10.07 -13.54
N GLU A 47 -5.42 10.34 -12.47
CA GLU A 47 -5.23 11.65 -11.84
C GLU A 47 -3.74 11.90 -11.63
N PRO A 48 -3.28 13.16 -11.64
CA PRO A 48 -1.90 13.47 -11.32
C PRO A 48 -1.58 13.05 -9.87
N ILE A 49 -0.42 12.42 -9.71
CA ILE A 49 0.14 12.08 -8.41
C ILE A 49 0.98 13.27 -7.97
N ASP A 50 0.57 13.91 -6.89
CA ASP A 50 1.27 15.05 -6.33
C ASP A 50 2.49 14.58 -5.52
N GLU A 51 2.30 13.51 -4.74
CA GLU A 51 3.30 13.02 -3.81
C GLU A 51 3.26 11.49 -3.67
N ILE A 52 4.43 10.88 -3.57
CA ILE A 52 4.61 9.48 -3.16
C ILE A 52 5.43 9.44 -1.88
N ALA A 53 4.79 9.03 -0.79
CA ALA A 53 5.41 8.84 0.51
C ALA A 53 5.89 7.39 0.67
N PHE A 54 7.21 7.20 0.65
CA PHE A 54 7.83 5.91 0.92
C PHE A 54 8.19 5.79 2.39
N ILE A 55 7.61 4.82 3.09
CA ILE A 55 7.95 4.54 4.49
C ILE A 55 8.94 3.39 4.52
N ILE A 56 10.21 3.68 4.81
CA ILE A 56 11.31 2.73 4.81
C ILE A 56 11.86 2.48 6.23
N GLY A 57 12.61 1.40 6.37
CA GLY A 57 13.47 1.17 7.54
C GLY A 57 14.80 1.88 7.37
N ASP A 58 15.84 1.36 8.01
CA ASP A 58 17.21 1.84 7.81
C ASP A 58 17.87 1.11 6.63
N PHE A 59 17.91 1.77 5.47
CA PHE A 59 18.45 1.21 4.21
C PHE A 59 19.48 2.12 3.53
N GLY A 60 19.85 3.23 4.15
CA GLY A 60 20.86 4.18 3.65
C GLY A 60 20.39 5.11 2.52
N LYS A 61 21.24 6.12 2.23
CA LYS A 61 20.91 7.24 1.33
C LYS A 61 20.68 6.85 -0.13
N GLU A 62 21.42 5.85 -0.63
CA GLU A 62 21.28 5.40 -2.02
C GLU A 62 19.87 4.87 -2.31
N VAL A 63 19.28 4.16 -1.35
CA VAL A 63 17.90 3.66 -1.45
C VAL A 63 16.91 4.82 -1.49
N GLU A 64 17.11 5.83 -0.64
CA GLU A 64 16.26 7.03 -0.61
C GLU A 64 16.31 7.81 -1.94
N GLU A 65 17.50 8.01 -2.49
CA GLU A 65 17.70 8.70 -3.77
C GLU A 65 17.03 7.94 -4.93
N ASN A 66 17.16 6.61 -4.96
CA ASN A 66 16.50 5.78 -5.95
C ASN A 66 14.96 5.87 -5.86
N LEU A 67 14.40 5.87 -4.66
CA LEU A 67 12.94 6.01 -4.46
C LEU A 67 12.44 7.39 -4.89
N LYS A 68 13.17 8.46 -4.55
CA LYS A 68 12.84 9.82 -5.02
C LYS A 68 12.86 9.92 -6.54
N LYS A 69 13.82 9.27 -7.19
CA LYS A 69 13.88 9.19 -8.66
C LYS A 69 12.68 8.45 -9.24
N VAL A 70 12.25 7.33 -8.63
CA VAL A 70 11.04 6.60 -9.05
C VAL A 70 9.79 7.49 -9.02
N ALA A 71 9.63 8.32 -7.97
CA ALA A 71 8.52 9.27 -7.92
C ALA A 71 8.66 10.39 -8.97
N GLN A 72 9.86 10.92 -9.15
CA GLN A 72 10.14 11.96 -10.15
C GLN A 72 9.86 11.48 -11.59
N ASP A 73 10.20 10.23 -11.91
CA ASP A 73 9.92 9.61 -13.21
C ASP A 73 8.40 9.51 -13.51
N LEU A 74 7.56 9.59 -12.45
CA LEU A 74 6.10 9.66 -12.55
C LEU A 74 5.53 11.08 -12.45
N GLY A 75 6.40 12.10 -12.35
CA GLY A 75 5.99 13.50 -12.20
C GLY A 75 5.52 13.88 -10.79
N ALA A 76 5.80 13.07 -9.77
CA ALA A 76 5.40 13.29 -8.39
C ALA A 76 6.57 13.69 -7.49
N GLU A 77 6.28 14.34 -6.36
CA GLU A 77 7.25 14.57 -5.29
C GLU A 77 7.49 13.28 -4.48
N GLY A 78 8.74 12.79 -4.45
CA GLY A 78 9.10 11.65 -3.61
C GLY A 78 9.49 12.08 -2.19
N LYS A 79 8.72 11.68 -1.19
CA LYS A 79 9.05 11.88 0.24
C LYS A 79 9.44 10.57 0.90
N ILE A 80 10.43 10.65 1.79
CA ILE A 80 10.94 9.51 2.54
C ILE A 80 10.58 9.71 4.00
N PHE A 81 9.95 8.68 4.57
CA PHE A 81 9.64 8.59 5.99
C PHE A 81 10.30 7.34 6.57
N HIS A 82 10.68 7.41 7.83
CA HIS A 82 11.34 6.29 8.50
C HIS A 82 10.44 5.67 9.55
N GLN A 83 10.20 4.37 9.42
CA GLN A 83 9.59 3.57 10.48
C GLN A 83 10.71 2.84 11.25
N LYS A 84 11.02 3.34 12.45
CA LYS A 84 12.01 2.73 13.34
C LYS A 84 11.50 1.46 14.01
N GLU A 85 10.21 1.46 14.35
CA GLU A 85 9.56 0.36 15.06
C GLU A 85 8.41 -0.22 14.23
N ALA A 86 8.37 -1.55 14.11
CA ALA A 86 7.34 -2.26 13.36
C ALA A 86 6.11 -2.53 14.23
N LEU A 87 5.42 -1.47 14.66
CA LEU A 87 4.21 -1.53 15.51
C LEU A 87 2.90 -1.83 14.74
N GLY A 88 3.03 -2.30 13.49
CA GLY A 88 1.90 -2.64 12.63
C GLY A 88 1.61 -1.63 11.52
N THR A 89 0.56 -1.91 10.76
CA THR A 89 0.17 -1.19 9.55
C THR A 89 -0.24 0.26 9.82
N ALA A 90 -1.09 0.49 10.81
CA ALA A 90 -1.58 1.83 11.14
C ALA A 90 -0.42 2.76 11.49
N HIS A 91 0.51 2.28 12.33
CA HIS A 91 1.72 3.00 12.68
C HIS A 91 2.61 3.29 11.45
N ALA A 92 2.75 2.34 10.53
CA ALA A 92 3.54 2.52 9.31
C ALA A 92 2.98 3.65 8.43
N ILE A 93 1.66 3.69 8.24
CA ILE A 93 0.99 4.76 7.48
C ILE A 93 1.13 6.10 8.22
N MET A 94 0.97 6.11 9.54
CA MET A 94 1.08 7.31 10.38
C MET A 94 2.49 7.90 10.46
N CYS A 95 3.53 7.13 10.12
CA CYS A 95 4.88 7.68 9.94
C CYS A 95 4.92 8.76 8.84
N ALA A 96 4.00 8.68 7.86
CA ALA A 96 3.81 9.65 6.79
C ALA A 96 2.60 10.58 7.03
N LYS A 97 2.22 10.86 8.29
CA LYS A 97 1.04 11.67 8.65
C LYS A 97 0.94 13.04 7.96
N GLU A 98 2.07 13.61 7.56
CA GLU A 98 2.15 14.89 6.85
C GLU A 98 1.70 14.77 5.38
N SER A 99 1.80 13.57 4.83
CA SER A 99 1.36 13.18 3.48
C SER A 99 -0.05 12.62 3.46
N LEU A 100 -0.73 12.55 4.62
CA LEU A 100 -2.10 12.07 4.72
C LEU A 100 -3.09 13.23 4.52
N ASP A 101 -3.18 13.69 3.28
CA ASP A 101 -4.10 14.74 2.85
C ASP A 101 -4.71 14.45 1.46
N GLY A 102 -5.85 15.05 1.16
CA GLY A 102 -6.57 14.87 -0.10
C GLY A 102 -6.96 13.40 -0.40
N LYS A 103 -7.01 13.04 -1.69
CA LYS A 103 -7.24 11.67 -2.14
C LYS A 103 -5.97 10.83 -1.92
N ILE A 104 -6.11 9.67 -1.30
CA ILE A 104 -5.00 8.78 -0.94
C ILE A 104 -5.16 7.40 -1.53
N VAL A 105 -4.06 6.84 -2.03
CA VAL A 105 -3.91 5.40 -2.24
C VAL A 105 -2.84 4.86 -1.30
N VAL A 106 -3.18 3.87 -0.48
CA VAL A 106 -2.21 3.10 0.32
C VAL A 106 -1.95 1.79 -0.40
N ALA A 107 -0.69 1.49 -0.70
CA ALA A 107 -0.32 0.28 -1.40
C ALA A 107 0.86 -0.44 -0.73
N PHE A 108 0.65 -1.70 -0.38
CA PHE A 108 1.71 -2.54 0.16
C PHE A 108 2.64 -3.05 -0.94
N ALA A 109 3.93 -2.82 -0.75
CA ALA A 109 4.92 -3.00 -1.79
C ALA A 109 5.43 -4.45 -1.95
N ASP A 110 4.69 -5.42 -1.44
CA ASP A 110 5.00 -6.84 -1.53
C ASP A 110 4.09 -7.63 -2.48
N THR A 111 3.09 -6.96 -3.06
CA THR A 111 2.14 -7.54 -4.01
C THR A 111 2.31 -6.91 -5.39
N LEU A 112 2.55 -7.75 -6.41
CA LEU A 112 2.45 -7.34 -7.80
C LEU A 112 1.01 -7.55 -8.24
N PHE A 113 0.38 -6.50 -8.74
CA PHE A 113 -0.95 -6.58 -9.32
C PHE A 113 -0.90 -5.97 -10.72
N ARG A 114 -1.86 -6.39 -11.55
CA ARG A 114 -2.14 -5.75 -12.83
C ARG A 114 -3.61 -5.41 -12.80
N ALA A 115 -3.88 -4.11 -12.73
CA ALA A 115 -5.23 -3.60 -12.76
C ALA A 115 -5.53 -3.03 -14.15
N ASP A 116 -6.69 -3.41 -14.67
CA ASP A 116 -7.32 -2.87 -15.88
C ASP A 116 -8.62 -2.11 -15.57
N PHE A 117 -8.96 -1.96 -14.29
CA PHE A 117 -10.10 -1.21 -13.81
C PHE A 117 -9.74 0.26 -13.48
N THR A 118 -10.72 1.14 -13.61
CA THR A 118 -10.60 2.56 -13.24
C THR A 118 -11.11 2.80 -11.83
N LEU A 119 -10.44 3.67 -11.09
CA LEU A 119 -10.90 4.10 -9.77
C LEU A 119 -12.25 4.85 -9.87
N ASP A 120 -13.25 4.43 -9.09
CA ASP A 120 -14.51 5.16 -8.91
C ASP A 120 -14.39 6.12 -7.71
N ASP A 121 -14.08 7.39 -7.99
CA ASP A 121 -13.88 8.42 -6.96
C ASP A 121 -15.18 8.95 -6.32
N SER A 122 -16.34 8.41 -6.73
CA SER A 122 -17.61 8.67 -6.07
C SER A 122 -17.69 8.00 -4.69
N LYS A 123 -16.91 6.92 -4.47
CA LYS A 123 -16.86 6.17 -3.21
C LYS A 123 -15.91 6.82 -2.21
N ASP A 124 -16.26 6.75 -0.93
CA ASP A 124 -15.42 7.30 0.15
C ASP A 124 -14.17 6.45 0.39
N SER A 125 -14.27 5.13 0.21
CA SER A 125 -13.15 4.20 0.36
C SER A 125 -13.35 2.97 -0.51
N ILE A 126 -12.26 2.44 -1.06
CA ILE A 126 -12.26 1.25 -1.92
C ILE A 126 -11.15 0.30 -1.47
N ILE A 127 -11.47 -0.99 -1.43
CA ILE A 127 -10.51 -2.07 -1.20
C ILE A 127 -10.57 -2.99 -2.40
N TRP A 128 -9.41 -3.34 -2.94
CA TRP A 128 -9.34 -4.33 -4.00
C TRP A 128 -9.18 -5.74 -3.45
N VAL A 129 -9.87 -6.66 -4.11
CA VAL A 129 -9.91 -8.06 -3.75
C VAL A 129 -9.62 -8.94 -4.95
N GLN A 130 -9.08 -10.11 -4.69
CA GLN A 130 -8.81 -11.13 -5.68
C GLN A 130 -9.48 -12.43 -5.23
N LYS A 131 -10.16 -13.09 -6.17
CA LYS A 131 -10.68 -14.42 -5.93
C LYS A 131 -9.52 -15.42 -5.82
N VAL A 132 -9.45 -16.16 -4.71
CA VAL A 132 -8.39 -17.15 -4.45
C VAL A 132 -8.97 -18.54 -4.18
N GLU A 133 -8.25 -19.59 -4.56
CA GLU A 133 -8.69 -20.97 -4.31
C GLU A 133 -8.64 -21.32 -2.81
N ASP A 134 -7.59 -20.87 -2.11
CA ASP A 134 -7.43 -21.08 -0.66
C ASP A 134 -7.38 -19.73 0.08
N PRO A 135 -8.48 -19.31 0.75
CA PRO A 135 -8.54 -18.04 1.46
C PRO A 135 -7.88 -18.04 2.84
N ARG A 136 -7.57 -19.21 3.42
CA ARG A 136 -7.10 -19.34 4.82
C ARG A 136 -5.83 -18.53 5.15
N PRO A 137 -4.86 -18.35 4.24
CA PRO A 137 -3.68 -17.53 4.53
C PRO A 137 -3.93 -16.02 4.57
N PHE A 138 -5.09 -15.56 4.09
CA PHE A 138 -5.35 -14.16 3.79
C PHE A 138 -6.45 -13.55 4.67
N GLY A 139 -6.56 -12.23 4.63
CA GLY A 139 -7.76 -11.53 5.08
C GLY A 139 -8.79 -11.52 3.95
N VAL A 140 -10.00 -12.01 4.25
CA VAL A 140 -11.10 -12.04 3.28
C VAL A 140 -12.20 -11.07 3.65
N VAL A 141 -12.92 -10.60 2.64
CA VAL A 141 -14.09 -9.74 2.83
C VAL A 141 -15.36 -10.42 2.39
N LYS A 142 -16.45 -10.12 3.09
CA LYS A 142 -17.81 -10.46 2.68
C LYS A 142 -18.46 -9.23 2.06
N LEU A 143 -19.13 -9.42 0.94
CA LEU A 143 -19.88 -8.37 0.25
C LEU A 143 -21.38 -8.62 0.41
N ASN A 144 -22.16 -7.56 0.48
CA ASN A 144 -23.61 -7.62 0.25
C ASN A 144 -23.93 -7.59 -1.25
N ASP A 145 -25.23 -7.64 -1.59
CA ASP A 145 -25.71 -7.64 -2.98
C ASP A 145 -25.38 -6.36 -3.75
N GLU A 146 -25.04 -5.27 -3.05
CA GLU A 146 -24.64 -3.98 -3.62
C GLU A 146 -23.12 -3.85 -3.80
N GLY A 147 -22.35 -4.89 -3.46
CA GLY A 147 -20.89 -4.87 -3.53
C GLY A 147 -20.20 -4.11 -2.39
N ILE A 148 -20.93 -3.81 -1.32
CA ILE A 148 -20.40 -3.15 -0.11
C ILE A 148 -19.82 -4.20 0.84
N ILE A 149 -18.64 -3.93 1.40
CA ILE A 149 -17.99 -4.78 2.39
C ILE A 149 -18.78 -4.73 3.70
N THR A 150 -19.30 -5.87 4.15
CA THR A 150 -20.01 -6.00 5.42
C THR A 150 -19.14 -6.54 6.54
N ASP A 151 -18.18 -7.41 6.19
CA ASP A 151 -17.33 -8.09 7.15
C ASP A 151 -15.91 -8.24 6.61
N PHE A 152 -14.93 -8.16 7.51
CA PHE A 152 -13.54 -8.50 7.26
C PHE A 152 -13.11 -9.58 8.26
N VAL A 153 -12.54 -10.68 7.75
CA VAL A 153 -12.09 -11.80 8.57
C VAL A 153 -10.65 -12.12 8.22
N GLU A 154 -9.73 -11.93 9.18
CA GLU A 154 -8.33 -12.32 9.01
C GLU A 154 -8.16 -13.83 9.23
N LYS A 155 -7.53 -14.51 8.26
CA LYS A 155 -7.17 -15.94 8.32
C LYS A 155 -8.32 -16.82 8.79
N PRO A 156 -9.41 -16.88 8.02
CA PRO A 156 -10.63 -17.57 8.44
C PRO A 156 -10.39 -19.07 8.63
N GLU A 157 -10.78 -19.61 9.78
CA GLU A 157 -10.72 -21.07 10.06
C GLU A 157 -11.82 -21.85 9.33
N THR A 158 -12.95 -21.20 9.06
CA THR A 158 -14.09 -21.73 8.30
C THR A 158 -14.35 -20.87 7.07
N PHE A 159 -14.93 -21.44 6.02
CA PHE A 159 -15.16 -20.67 4.79
C PHE A 159 -16.14 -19.50 5.03
N VAL A 160 -15.69 -18.28 4.71
CA VAL A 160 -16.49 -17.04 4.77
C VAL A 160 -16.70 -16.48 3.37
N SER A 161 -15.61 -16.36 2.61
CA SER A 161 -15.53 -15.78 1.26
C SER A 161 -14.22 -16.23 0.63
N ASP A 162 -14.14 -16.25 -0.70
CA ASP A 162 -12.92 -16.47 -1.48
C ASP A 162 -12.29 -15.16 -2.00
N LEU A 163 -12.82 -14.00 -1.58
CA LEU A 163 -12.32 -12.67 -1.94
C LEU A 163 -11.25 -12.21 -0.94
N ALA A 164 -9.98 -12.43 -1.28
CA ALA A 164 -8.82 -12.01 -0.50
C ALA A 164 -8.42 -10.57 -0.82
N ILE A 165 -8.12 -9.78 0.21
CA ILE A 165 -7.63 -8.41 0.03
C ILE A 165 -6.22 -8.42 -0.57
N ILE A 166 -5.99 -7.59 -1.59
CA ILE A 166 -4.70 -7.53 -2.31
C ILE A 166 -3.70 -6.53 -1.70
N GLY A 167 -4.10 -5.77 -0.69
CA GLY A 167 -3.23 -4.81 -0.01
C GLY A 167 -3.14 -3.44 -0.71
N ILE A 168 -4.21 -3.04 -1.40
CA ILE A 168 -4.35 -1.71 -2.00
C ILE A 168 -5.67 -1.12 -1.52
N TYR A 169 -5.61 0.13 -1.08
CA TYR A 169 -6.71 0.84 -0.46
C TYR A 169 -6.76 2.23 -1.04
N TYR A 170 -7.95 2.69 -1.38
CA TYR A 170 -8.20 4.08 -1.73
C TYR A 170 -9.05 4.73 -0.65
N PHE A 171 -8.72 5.98 -0.35
CA PHE A 171 -9.46 6.85 0.57
C PHE A 171 -9.66 8.20 -0.10
N LYS A 172 -10.90 8.68 -0.12
CA LYS A 172 -11.23 9.98 -0.68
C LYS A 172 -10.74 11.15 0.17
N ASP A 173 -10.73 10.96 1.50
CA ASP A 173 -10.33 11.95 2.49
C ASP A 173 -9.20 11.43 3.38
N GLY A 174 -7.98 11.86 3.05
CA GLY A 174 -6.76 11.55 3.77
C GLY A 174 -6.68 12.16 5.17
N ALA A 175 -7.29 13.33 5.39
CA ALA A 175 -7.31 13.95 6.70
C ALA A 175 -8.20 13.16 7.66
N ASN A 176 -9.33 12.64 7.16
CA ASN A 176 -10.16 11.71 7.91
C ASN A 176 -9.42 10.39 8.20
N LEU A 177 -8.75 9.81 7.20
CA LEU A 177 -7.92 8.61 7.41
C LEU A 177 -6.88 8.84 8.53
N ARG A 178 -6.16 9.96 8.51
CA ARG A 178 -5.19 10.32 9.55
C ARG A 178 -5.82 10.37 10.93
N LYS A 179 -7.00 10.96 11.05
CA LYS A 179 -7.73 11.09 12.31
C LYS A 179 -8.14 9.71 12.86
N GLU A 180 -8.71 8.85 12.01
CA GLU A 180 -9.15 7.51 12.40
C GLU A 180 -7.95 6.60 12.74
N LEU A 181 -6.84 6.71 12.00
CA LEU A 181 -5.61 6.00 12.34
C LEU A 181 -5.02 6.48 13.68
N GLN A 182 -5.07 7.78 13.98
CA GLN A 182 -4.63 8.29 15.28
C GLN A 182 -5.50 7.73 16.41
N TYR A 183 -6.82 7.71 16.23
CA TYR A 183 -7.74 7.10 17.21
C TYR A 183 -7.40 5.63 17.50
N LEU A 184 -7.10 4.85 16.46
CA LEU A 184 -6.69 3.45 16.62
C LEU A 184 -5.32 3.25 17.28
N LEU A 185 -4.42 4.24 17.22
CA LEU A 185 -3.14 4.16 17.92
C LEU A 185 -3.24 4.56 19.40
N ASP A 186 -4.25 5.38 19.72
CA ASP A 186 -4.49 5.89 21.07
C ASP A 186 -5.33 4.94 21.94
N ASN A 187 -6.00 3.94 21.34
CA ASN A 187 -6.92 3.00 22.01
C ASN A 187 -6.55 1.54 21.76
#